data_AF-A0A7C7M0T8-F1
#
_entry.id   AF-A0A7C7M0T8-F1
#
_cell.length_a   1.000
_cell.length_b   1.000
_cell.length_c   1.000
_cell.angle_alpha   90.00
_cell.angle_beta   90.00
_cell.angle_gamma   90.00
#
_symmetry.space_group_name_H-M   'P 1'
#
loop_
_entity.id
_entity.type
_entity.pdbx_description
1 polymer ?
#
loop_
_entity_poly.entity_id
_entity_poly.type
_entity_poly.pdbx_seq_one_letter_code
_entity_poly.pdbx_strand_id
1 'polypeptide(L)'
;MSTSLRAHLSTLGIVGLNIFVVWTPALQSQSQSPQKEEGYAITHNTTVEVCSSCHSVDDQDRMTRISYLRKTPEGWQTSVRRMAALHDVNVSPEEARDIVRYLSNEQGLAPEELRPGLFEVERRLIDHDYEGDSEVEFTCIQCHSMGRVITQRRTREEWALLMATHRALYPLVDGQAFRRTRAPIGRRTPAEAESEANRPDQRHPMDKAIDHLSSVFPLNTPEWSAWSANKRSPQLEGSWAISGYESGKGRSMEQL
;
A
#
# COMPACT_ATOMS: atom_id res chain seq x y z
N MET A 1 12.80 -75.62 -51.07
CA MET A 1 13.18 -76.42 -49.88
C MET A 1 13.63 -75.48 -48.78
N SER A 2 13.40 -75.89 -47.52
CA SER A 2 13.52 -75.14 -46.27
C SER A 2 12.29 -74.29 -45.90
N THR A 3 11.36 -74.98 -45.25
CA THR A 3 10.13 -74.47 -44.61
C THR A 3 10.46 -73.87 -43.24
N SER A 4 9.93 -72.67 -43.00
CA SER A 4 10.05 -71.94 -41.73
C SER A 4 9.05 -72.46 -40.68
N LEU A 5 9.56 -72.79 -39.50
CA LEU A 5 8.82 -73.34 -38.36
C LEU A 5 8.25 -72.19 -37.51
N ARG A 6 6.92 -72.14 -37.34
CA ARG A 6 6.25 -71.28 -36.34
C ARG A 6 6.21 -72.01 -35.01
N ALA A 7 6.73 -71.40 -33.95
CA ALA A 7 6.54 -71.85 -32.58
C ALA A 7 5.73 -70.80 -31.81
N HIS A 8 4.55 -71.20 -31.35
CA HIS A 8 3.75 -70.48 -30.38
C HIS A 8 4.32 -70.75 -28.98
N LEU A 9 4.53 -69.70 -28.18
CA LEU A 9 4.67 -69.86 -26.74
C LEU A 9 3.74 -68.91 -25.98
N SER A 10 3.11 -69.53 -24.99
CA SER A 10 1.95 -69.12 -24.22
C SER A 10 2.22 -68.01 -23.23
N THR A 11 1.19 -67.19 -23.04
CA THR A 11 1.05 -66.18 -22.00
C THR A 11 1.01 -66.81 -20.61
N LEU A 12 1.96 -66.42 -19.75
CA LEU A 12 1.93 -66.63 -18.30
C LEU A 12 1.84 -65.26 -17.64
N GLY A 13 0.71 -65.01 -16.99
CA GLY A 13 0.40 -63.76 -16.31
C GLY A 13 1.28 -63.53 -15.10
N ILE A 14 1.92 -62.36 -15.05
CA ILE A 14 2.57 -61.84 -13.86
C ILE A 14 1.61 -60.82 -13.25
N VAL A 15 1.04 -61.19 -12.10
CA VAL A 15 0.32 -60.26 -11.22
C VAL A 15 1.37 -59.33 -10.61
N GLY A 16 1.57 -58.17 -11.23
CA GLY A 16 2.40 -57.10 -10.70
C GLY A 16 1.67 -56.34 -9.60
N LEU A 17 2.16 -56.48 -8.37
CA LEU A 17 1.76 -55.71 -7.20
C LEU A 17 2.12 -54.22 -7.44
N ASN A 18 1.14 -53.41 -7.83
CA ASN A 18 1.33 -51.97 -8.01
C ASN A 18 1.37 -51.29 -6.63
N ILE A 19 2.58 -51.05 -6.12
CA ILE A 19 2.80 -50.15 -4.98
C ILE A 19 2.67 -48.72 -5.51
N PHE A 20 1.49 -48.13 -5.31
CA PHE A 20 1.30 -46.69 -5.49
C PHE A 20 2.08 -45.96 -4.40
N VAL A 21 3.28 -45.47 -4.73
CA VAL A 21 3.96 -44.46 -3.94
C VAL A 21 3.19 -43.16 -4.13
N VAL A 22 2.29 -42.86 -3.19
CA VAL A 22 1.58 -41.59 -3.14
C VAL A 22 2.61 -40.53 -2.76
N TRP A 23 3.16 -39.86 -3.77
CA TRP A 23 4.01 -38.68 -3.59
C TRP A 23 3.08 -37.53 -3.19
N THR A 24 2.86 -37.36 -1.89
CA THR A 24 2.23 -36.15 -1.36
C THR A 24 3.24 -35.02 -1.49
N PRO A 25 3.00 -34.00 -2.35
CA PRO A 25 3.83 -32.82 -2.30
C PRO A 25 3.57 -32.18 -0.94
N ALA A 26 4.56 -32.23 -0.06
CA ALA A 26 4.58 -31.40 1.12
C ALA A 26 4.51 -29.95 0.63
N LEU A 27 3.34 -29.33 0.78
CA LEU A 27 3.20 -27.88 0.71
C LEU A 27 4.10 -27.32 1.81
N GLN A 28 5.35 -27.05 1.45
CA GLN A 28 6.23 -26.20 2.23
C GLN A 28 5.58 -24.82 2.22
N SER A 29 4.77 -24.58 3.26
CA SER A 29 4.48 -23.23 3.71
C SER A 29 5.82 -22.61 4.07
N GLN A 30 6.40 -21.90 3.10
CA GLN A 30 7.52 -21.02 3.36
C GLN A 30 6.96 -19.91 4.24
N SER A 31 7.10 -20.05 5.56
CA SER A 31 7.00 -18.91 6.44
C SER A 31 8.13 -17.97 6.01
N GLN A 32 7.80 -16.95 5.22
CA GLN A 32 8.71 -15.85 4.98
C GLN A 32 8.98 -15.23 6.35
N SER A 33 10.19 -15.43 6.86
CA SER A 33 10.75 -14.58 7.90
C SER A 33 10.54 -13.12 7.46
N PRO A 34 10.08 -12.21 8.35
CA PRO A 34 9.88 -10.82 7.97
C PRO A 34 11.17 -10.30 7.37
N GLN A 35 11.17 -10.00 6.07
CA GLN A 35 12.21 -9.17 5.48
C GLN A 35 12.26 -7.92 6.35
N LYS A 36 13.41 -7.65 6.97
CA LYS A 36 13.61 -6.43 7.75
C LYS A 36 13.36 -5.30 6.76
N GLU A 37 12.22 -4.62 6.86
CA GLU A 37 11.83 -3.58 5.92
C GLU A 37 12.87 -2.46 6.00
N GLU A 38 13.80 -2.44 5.05
CA GLU A 38 14.89 -1.47 5.05
C GLU A 38 14.31 -0.08 4.71
N GLY A 39 14.47 0.86 5.64
CA GLY A 39 14.09 2.25 5.43
C GLY A 39 15.09 3.00 4.53
N TYR A 40 14.66 4.13 3.99
CA TYR A 40 15.46 4.99 3.11
C TYR A 40 16.45 5.85 3.90
N ALA A 41 17.73 5.87 3.48
CA ALA A 41 18.70 6.83 4.00
C ALA A 41 18.31 8.26 3.58
N ILE A 42 18.40 9.21 4.52
CA ILE A 42 18.06 10.62 4.34
C ILE A 42 19.35 11.44 4.42
N THR A 43 20.02 11.57 3.28
CA THR A 43 21.32 12.28 3.19
C THR A 43 21.17 13.74 2.73
N HIS A 44 19.94 14.24 2.63
CA HIS A 44 19.67 15.59 2.16
C HIS A 44 19.80 16.61 3.30
N ASN A 45 20.81 17.48 3.21
CA ASN A 45 21.18 18.42 4.27
C ASN A 45 20.00 19.21 4.83
N THR A 46 19.20 19.88 3.97
CA THR A 46 18.05 20.68 4.41
C THR A 46 17.05 19.83 5.21
N THR A 47 16.82 18.58 4.79
CA THR A 47 15.90 17.67 5.49
C THR A 47 16.47 17.26 6.85
N VAL A 48 17.75 16.90 6.91
CA VAL A 48 18.40 16.51 8.17
C VAL A 48 18.43 17.68 9.14
N GLU A 49 18.88 18.86 8.72
CA GLU A 49 18.99 20.05 9.57
C GLU A 49 17.63 20.47 10.15
N VAL A 50 16.58 20.50 9.34
CA VAL A 50 15.25 20.93 9.77
C VAL A 50 14.55 19.87 10.64
N CYS A 51 14.72 18.59 10.32
CA CYS A 51 13.91 17.52 10.93
C CYS A 51 14.59 16.79 12.10
N SER A 52 15.93 16.81 12.19
CA SER A 52 16.69 15.98 13.15
C SER A 52 16.49 16.33 14.62
N SER A 53 15.98 17.53 14.92
CA SER A 53 15.63 17.93 16.28
C SER A 53 14.58 17.02 16.93
N CYS A 54 13.68 16.44 16.12
CA CYS A 54 12.63 15.53 16.56
C CYS A 54 12.77 14.13 15.96
N HIS A 55 13.32 14.02 14.76
CA HIS A 55 13.50 12.76 14.05
C HIS A 55 14.93 12.25 14.20
N SER A 56 15.16 11.33 15.14
CA SER A 56 16.49 10.75 15.37
C SER A 56 17.04 10.07 14.12
N VAL A 57 18.32 10.29 13.84
CA VAL A 57 19.08 9.68 12.74
C VAL A 57 19.85 8.48 13.28
N ASP A 58 19.79 7.34 12.60
CA ASP A 58 20.59 6.16 12.93
C ASP A 58 21.92 6.10 12.16
N ASP A 59 22.70 5.03 12.37
CA ASP A 59 24.02 4.81 11.79
C ASP A 59 23.98 4.44 10.29
N GLN A 60 22.79 4.30 9.69
CA GLN A 60 22.59 4.16 8.25
C GLN A 60 21.89 5.39 7.64
N ASP A 61 22.00 6.55 8.29
CA ASP A 61 21.40 7.82 7.88
C ASP A 61 19.86 7.76 7.77
N ARG A 62 19.19 6.82 8.45
CA ARG A 62 17.74 6.74 8.45
C ARG A 62 17.18 7.58 9.57
N MET A 63 16.16 8.37 9.26
CA MET A 63 15.43 9.17 10.22
C MET A 63 14.18 8.44 10.68
N THR A 64 13.91 8.44 11.99
CA THR A 64 12.66 7.91 12.53
C THR A 64 11.46 8.49 11.81
N ARG A 65 10.46 7.66 11.52
CA ARG A 65 9.26 7.98 10.73
C ARG A 65 9.56 8.21 9.24
N ILE A 66 10.35 9.23 8.92
CA ILE A 66 10.55 9.75 7.56
C ILE A 66 11.06 8.65 6.62
N SER A 67 12.03 7.85 7.06
CA SER A 67 12.64 6.78 6.26
C SER A 67 11.74 5.59 5.96
N TYR A 68 10.56 5.49 6.59
CA TYR A 68 9.76 4.27 6.61
C TYR A 68 8.40 4.43 5.90
N LEU A 69 8.28 5.45 5.05
CA LEU A 69 7.08 5.72 4.28
C LEU A 69 7.39 6.39 2.92
N ARG A 70 6.46 6.26 1.98
CA ARG A 70 6.47 6.95 0.67
C ARG A 70 5.09 7.52 0.37
N LYS A 71 5.05 8.65 -0.35
CA LYS A 71 3.80 9.38 -0.67
C LYS A 71 3.92 10.15 -1.99
N THR A 72 2.80 10.67 -2.47
CA THR A 72 2.77 11.71 -3.50
C THR A 72 3.39 13.03 -3.02
N PRO A 73 3.76 13.95 -3.92
CA PRO A 73 4.21 15.29 -3.55
C PRO A 73 3.24 16.04 -2.64
N GLU A 74 1.94 15.94 -2.89
CA GLU A 74 0.89 16.54 -2.06
C GLU A 74 0.83 15.89 -0.67
N GLY A 75 1.07 14.58 -0.59
CA GLY A 75 1.14 13.84 0.67
C GLY A 75 2.35 14.25 1.53
N TRP A 76 3.51 14.47 0.89
CA TRP A 76 4.69 15.01 1.54
C TRP A 76 4.49 16.46 1.98
N GLN A 77 3.95 17.31 1.11
CA GLN A 77 3.59 18.69 1.45
C GLN A 77 2.64 18.74 2.64
N THR A 78 1.62 17.89 2.69
CA THR A 78 0.69 17.81 3.82
C THR A 78 1.41 17.42 5.11
N SER A 79 2.40 16.53 5.03
CA SER A 79 3.18 16.10 6.19
C SER A 79 4.07 17.23 6.72
N VAL A 80 4.80 17.93 5.84
CA VAL A 80 5.63 19.08 6.21
C VAL A 80 4.78 20.23 6.76
N ARG A 81 3.65 20.56 6.12
CA ARG A 81 2.70 21.55 6.62
C ARG A 81 2.17 21.20 8.01
N ARG A 82 1.89 19.93 8.28
CA ARG A 82 1.46 19.49 9.62
C ARG A 82 2.57 19.70 10.66
N MET A 83 3.83 19.46 10.32
CA MET A 83 4.94 19.69 11.26
C MET A 83 5.08 21.18 11.59
N ALA A 84 4.99 22.05 10.58
CA ALA A 84 5.00 23.50 10.81
C ALA A 84 3.78 23.97 11.64
N ALA A 85 2.57 23.45 11.34
CA ALA A 85 1.35 23.95 11.95
C ALA A 85 1.01 23.36 13.33
N LEU A 86 1.43 22.12 13.62
CA LEU A 86 1.07 21.42 14.88
C LEU A 86 2.25 21.19 15.81
N HIS A 87 3.49 21.32 15.32
CA HIS A 87 4.70 21.04 16.09
C HIS A 87 5.73 22.17 16.00
N ASP A 88 5.31 23.35 15.53
CA ASP A 88 6.10 24.59 15.49
C ASP A 88 7.49 24.43 14.85
N VAL A 89 7.61 23.53 13.87
CA VAL A 89 8.86 23.37 13.12
C VAL A 89 9.12 24.65 12.33
N ASN A 90 10.23 25.32 12.64
CA ASN A 90 10.67 26.52 11.94
C ASN A 90 11.28 26.13 10.59
N VAL A 91 10.46 26.20 9.55
CA VAL A 91 10.85 25.90 8.17
C VAL A 91 10.38 27.03 7.26
N SER A 92 11.29 27.60 6.47
CA SER A 92 10.94 28.61 5.48
C SER A 92 10.15 28.00 4.31
N PRO A 93 9.40 28.80 3.54
CA PRO A 93 8.73 28.32 2.34
C PRO A 93 9.69 27.67 1.33
N GLU A 94 10.92 28.17 1.21
CA GLU A 94 11.97 27.67 0.34
C GLU A 94 12.43 26.28 0.78
N GLU A 95 12.81 26.13 2.04
CA GLU A 95 13.20 24.85 2.63
C GLU A 95 12.06 23.83 2.56
N ALA A 96 10.82 24.25 2.83
CA ALA A 96 9.67 23.36 2.73
C ALA A 96 9.47 22.81 1.31
N ARG A 97 9.64 23.65 0.27
CA ARG A 97 9.55 23.21 -1.14
C ARG A 97 10.72 22.28 -1.49
N ASP A 98 11.90 22.58 -0.99
CA ASP A 98 13.12 21.77 -1.21
C ASP A 98 12.99 20.38 -0.57
N ILE A 99 12.57 20.32 0.70
CA ILE A 99 12.29 19.06 1.43
C ILE A 99 11.20 18.25 0.72
N VAL A 100 10.10 18.89 0.32
CA VAL A 100 9.02 18.20 -0.41
C VAL A 100 9.54 17.65 -1.74
N ARG A 101 10.33 18.41 -2.49
CA ARG A 101 10.93 17.96 -3.75
C ARG A 101 11.82 16.75 -3.53
N TYR A 102 12.75 16.82 -2.57
CA TYR A 102 13.65 15.72 -2.23
C TYR A 102 12.87 14.45 -1.86
N LEU A 103 11.95 14.54 -0.90
CA LEU A 103 11.16 13.39 -0.45
C LEU A 103 10.25 12.83 -1.54
N SER A 104 9.73 13.68 -2.44
CA SER A 104 8.94 13.22 -3.58
C SER A 104 9.77 12.45 -4.61
N ASN A 105 11.01 12.87 -4.82
CA ASN A 105 11.93 12.23 -5.75
C ASN A 105 12.45 10.90 -5.21
N GLU A 106 12.83 10.85 -3.93
CA GLU A 106 13.46 9.67 -3.32
C GLU A 106 12.46 8.71 -2.68
N GLN A 107 11.32 9.20 -2.23
CA GLN A 107 10.30 8.44 -1.53
C GLN A 107 8.90 8.73 -2.09
N GLY A 108 8.82 8.73 -3.43
CA GLY A 108 7.61 8.89 -4.21
C GLY A 108 6.82 7.59 -4.42
N LEU A 109 5.89 7.63 -5.36
CA LEU A 109 5.16 6.44 -5.82
C LEU A 109 5.51 6.14 -7.28
N ALA A 110 5.53 4.86 -7.64
CA ALA A 110 5.54 4.48 -9.05
C ALA A 110 4.20 4.84 -9.72
N PRO A 111 4.18 5.04 -11.05
CA PRO A 111 2.94 5.32 -11.77
C PRO A 111 1.84 4.28 -11.52
N GLU A 112 2.20 3.00 -11.46
CA GLU A 112 1.30 1.87 -11.18
C GLU A 112 0.70 1.98 -9.78
N GLU A 113 1.50 2.41 -8.80
CA GLU A 113 1.06 2.58 -7.41
C GLU A 113 0.10 3.76 -7.23
N LEU A 114 0.28 4.83 -8.01
CA LEU A 114 -0.55 6.02 -7.98
C LEU A 114 -1.85 5.85 -8.76
N ARG A 115 -1.86 5.02 -9.82
CA ARG A 115 -2.99 4.89 -10.76
C ARG A 115 -4.37 4.73 -10.09
N PRO A 116 -4.55 3.87 -9.06
CA PRO A 116 -5.85 3.74 -8.39
C PRO A 116 -6.29 5.01 -7.64
N GLY A 117 -5.33 5.83 -7.19
CA GLY A 117 -5.55 7.05 -6.42
C GLY A 117 -5.41 8.35 -7.20
N LEU A 118 -5.28 8.32 -8.54
CA LEU A 118 -5.08 9.52 -9.38
C LEU A 118 -6.14 10.59 -9.16
N PHE A 119 -7.38 10.18 -8.89
CA PHE A 119 -8.49 11.10 -8.63
C PHE A 119 -8.22 12.07 -7.48
N GLU A 120 -7.43 11.65 -6.48
CA GLU A 120 -7.07 12.48 -5.33
C GLU A 120 -6.16 13.64 -5.73
N VAL A 121 -5.11 13.36 -6.51
CA VAL A 121 -4.13 14.38 -6.95
C VAL A 121 -4.69 15.25 -8.09
N GLU A 122 -5.54 14.68 -8.94
CA GLU A 122 -6.26 15.39 -10.01
C GLU A 122 -7.45 16.21 -9.49
N ARG A 123 -7.73 16.17 -8.18
CA ARG A 123 -8.85 16.87 -7.54
C ARG A 123 -10.21 16.51 -8.14
N ARG A 124 -10.36 15.27 -8.59
CA ARG A 124 -11.64 14.75 -9.08
C ARG A 124 -12.54 14.42 -7.90
N LEU A 125 -13.64 15.16 -7.77
CA LEU A 125 -14.68 14.90 -6.78
C LEU A 125 -15.58 13.75 -7.27
N ILE A 126 -15.16 12.52 -7.00
CA ILE A 126 -15.89 11.31 -7.36
C ILE A 126 -16.23 10.49 -6.13
N ASP A 127 -17.34 9.76 -6.19
CA ASP A 127 -17.60 8.64 -5.28
C ASP A 127 -16.68 7.49 -5.70
N HIS A 128 -15.62 7.28 -4.93
CA HIS A 128 -14.68 6.18 -5.15
C HIS A 128 -15.01 5.05 -4.19
N ASP A 129 -15.19 3.85 -4.74
CA ASP A 129 -15.38 2.60 -3.99
C ASP A 129 -14.05 1.85 -3.93
N TYR A 130 -13.59 1.55 -2.72
CA TYR A 130 -12.37 0.79 -2.48
C TYR A 130 -12.68 -0.70 -2.37
N GLU A 131 -12.50 -1.41 -3.50
CA GLU A 131 -12.77 -2.84 -3.62
C GLU A 131 -11.88 -3.75 -2.77
N GLY A 132 -10.83 -3.22 -2.13
CA GLY A 132 -9.85 -4.03 -1.40
C GLY A 132 -10.36 -4.58 -0.07
N ASP A 133 -11.12 -3.77 0.69
CA ASP A 133 -11.78 -4.18 1.93
C ASP A 133 -12.78 -3.11 2.39
N SER A 134 -14.07 -3.45 2.40
CA SER A 134 -15.16 -2.51 2.74
C SER A 134 -15.19 -2.06 4.20
N GLU A 135 -14.69 -2.88 5.14
CA GLU A 135 -14.61 -2.48 6.56
C GLU A 135 -13.46 -1.48 6.76
N VAL A 136 -12.33 -1.71 6.10
CA VAL A 136 -11.18 -0.79 6.11
C VAL A 136 -11.53 0.50 5.40
N GLU A 137 -12.20 0.44 4.25
CA GLU A 137 -12.71 1.62 3.57
C GLU A 137 -13.57 2.44 4.53
N PHE A 138 -14.63 1.84 5.08
CA PHE A 138 -15.53 2.52 6.01
C PHE A 138 -14.76 3.18 7.16
N THR A 139 -13.80 2.46 7.76
CA THR A 139 -12.95 2.97 8.85
C THR A 139 -12.18 4.23 8.45
N CYS A 140 -11.70 4.28 7.21
CA CYS A 140 -10.81 5.34 6.73
C CYS A 140 -11.54 6.54 6.12
N ILE A 141 -12.72 6.35 5.54
CA ILE A 141 -13.38 7.38 4.71
C ILE A 141 -14.34 8.31 5.47
N GLN A 142 -14.52 8.13 6.78
CA GLN A 142 -15.47 8.95 7.56
C GLN A 142 -15.09 10.43 7.63
N CYS A 143 -13.86 10.80 7.27
CA CYS A 143 -13.36 12.18 7.39
C CYS A 143 -12.68 12.70 6.12
N HIS A 144 -12.11 11.82 5.29
CA HIS A 144 -11.42 12.20 4.08
C HIS A 144 -11.46 11.06 3.05
N SER A 145 -11.15 11.35 1.79
CA SER A 145 -11.15 10.35 0.73
C SER A 145 -10.24 9.15 1.03
N MET A 146 -10.60 7.98 0.48
CA MET A 146 -9.72 6.82 0.46
C MET A 146 -8.47 7.05 -0.40
N GLY A 147 -8.57 7.97 -1.37
CA GLY A 147 -7.46 8.44 -2.19
C GLY A 147 -6.25 8.88 -1.37
N ARG A 148 -6.46 9.61 -0.27
CA ARG A 148 -5.37 10.01 0.65
C ARG A 148 -4.68 8.84 1.33
N VAL A 149 -5.35 7.71 1.48
CA VAL A 149 -4.81 6.49 2.13
C VAL A 149 -4.02 5.68 1.11
N ILE A 150 -4.63 5.37 -0.03
CA ILE A 150 -4.05 4.46 -1.04
C ILE A 150 -2.89 5.10 -1.82
N THR A 151 -2.73 6.41 -1.75
CA THR A 151 -1.58 7.17 -2.30
C THR A 151 -0.41 7.26 -1.31
N GLN A 152 -0.26 6.25 -0.45
CA GLN A 152 0.87 6.12 0.47
C GLN A 152 1.33 4.66 0.54
N ARG A 153 2.60 4.47 0.89
CA ARG A 153 3.23 3.16 1.12
C ARG A 153 4.01 3.24 2.42
N ARG A 154 3.89 2.26 3.30
CA ARG A 154 4.45 2.34 4.66
C ARG A 154 4.83 0.97 5.18
N THR A 155 5.75 0.94 6.13
CA THR A 155 5.93 -0.25 6.97
C THR A 155 4.68 -0.51 7.80
N ARG A 156 4.53 -1.74 8.31
CA ARG A 156 3.43 -2.06 9.24
C ARG A 156 3.45 -1.14 10.48
N GLU A 157 4.64 -0.89 11.01
CA GLU A 157 4.83 0.02 12.16
C GLU A 157 4.35 1.45 11.82
N GLU A 158 4.68 1.96 10.64
CA GLU A 158 4.26 3.30 10.22
C GLU A 158 2.76 3.41 9.92
N TRP A 159 2.09 2.32 9.54
CA TRP A 159 0.63 2.25 9.52
C TRP A 159 0.04 2.28 10.93
N ALA A 160 0.61 1.53 11.88
CA ALA A 160 0.17 1.54 13.27
C ALA A 160 0.32 2.93 13.91
N LEU A 161 1.47 3.57 13.72
CA LEU A 161 1.73 4.92 14.21
C LEU A 161 0.85 5.98 13.53
N LEU A 162 0.44 5.77 12.27
CA LEU A 162 -0.55 6.62 11.61
C LEU A 162 -1.90 6.52 12.33
N MET A 163 -2.35 5.31 12.66
CA MET A 163 -3.61 5.11 13.38
C MET A 163 -3.55 5.72 14.78
N ALA A 164 -2.41 5.58 15.48
CA ALA A 164 -2.18 6.25 16.77
C ALA A 164 -2.23 7.79 16.64
N THR A 165 -1.68 8.34 15.56
CA THR A 165 -1.74 9.79 15.29
C THR A 165 -3.19 10.26 15.11
N HIS A 166 -4.04 9.51 14.42
CA HIS A 166 -5.46 9.85 14.29
C HIS A 166 -6.15 9.88 15.65
N ARG A 167 -5.91 8.89 16.52
CA ARG A 167 -6.46 8.89 17.89
C ARG A 167 -5.97 10.06 18.73
N ALA A 168 -4.69 10.42 18.61
CA ALA A 168 -4.10 11.52 19.36
C ALA A 168 -4.65 12.88 18.93
N LEU A 169 -4.85 13.11 17.64
CA LEU A 169 -5.37 14.38 17.11
C LEU A 169 -6.90 14.49 17.19
N TYR A 170 -7.60 13.34 17.15
CA TYR A 170 -9.06 13.27 17.12
C TYR A 170 -9.57 12.39 18.27
N PRO A 171 -9.62 12.89 19.52
CA PRO A 171 -9.89 12.07 20.70
C PRO A 171 -11.26 11.37 20.72
N LEU A 172 -12.20 11.81 19.87
CA LEU A 172 -13.52 11.19 19.74
C LEU A 172 -13.59 10.08 18.68
N VAL A 173 -12.51 9.82 17.94
CA VAL A 173 -12.52 8.90 16.79
C VAL A 173 -12.84 7.46 17.18
N ASP A 174 -12.43 7.01 18.36
CA ASP A 174 -12.78 5.69 18.93
C ASP A 174 -14.29 5.52 19.10
N GLY A 175 -14.95 6.63 19.43
CA GLY A 175 -16.38 6.76 19.53
C GLY A 175 -17.02 7.26 18.25
N GLN A 176 -16.38 7.21 17.08
CA GLN A 176 -16.96 7.57 15.79
C GLN A 176 -16.56 6.53 14.74
N ALA A 177 -15.45 6.75 14.04
CA ALA A 177 -15.00 5.90 12.94
C ALA A 177 -14.40 4.57 13.40
N PHE A 178 -13.75 4.52 14.58
CA PHE A 178 -13.06 3.32 15.07
C PHE A 178 -13.90 2.49 16.06
N ARG A 179 -15.23 2.65 16.06
CA ARG A 179 -16.13 1.90 16.95
C ARG A 179 -16.09 0.40 16.63
N ARG A 180 -15.88 -0.43 17.66
CA ARG A 180 -15.84 -1.91 17.55
C ARG A 180 -17.15 -2.55 17.08
N THR A 181 -18.28 -1.89 17.33
CA THR A 181 -19.61 -2.47 17.12
C THR A 181 -20.32 -1.76 16.00
N ARG A 182 -20.41 -2.43 14.84
CA ARG A 182 -21.45 -2.20 13.83
C ARG A 182 -22.74 -2.89 14.25
N ALA A 183 -23.21 -2.67 15.48
CA ALA A 183 -24.63 -2.89 15.72
C ALA A 183 -25.32 -1.64 15.12
N PRO A 184 -26.21 -1.78 14.12
CA PRO A 184 -27.10 -0.70 13.79
C PRO A 184 -27.77 -0.24 15.09
N ILE A 185 -27.92 1.06 15.31
CA ILE A 185 -28.85 1.54 16.34
C ILE A 185 -30.22 0.96 15.95
N GLY A 186 -30.60 -0.13 16.61
CA GLY A 186 -31.78 -0.92 16.30
C GLY A 186 -31.59 -1.94 15.17
N ARG A 187 -31.02 -3.13 15.48
CA ARG A 187 -31.55 -4.47 15.15
C ARG A 187 -30.46 -5.52 15.42
N ARG A 188 -30.61 -6.28 16.50
CA ARG A 188 -29.87 -7.53 16.71
C ARG A 188 -30.81 -8.65 16.27
N THR A 189 -30.59 -9.27 15.11
CA THR A 189 -31.31 -10.49 14.76
C THR A 189 -30.65 -11.70 15.42
N PRO A 190 -31.40 -12.66 15.98
CA PRO A 190 -30.84 -13.86 16.63
C PRO A 190 -30.08 -14.85 15.73
N ALA A 191 -29.83 -14.51 14.46
CA ALA A 191 -29.36 -15.45 13.44
C ALA A 191 -27.84 -15.63 13.37
N GLU A 192 -27.04 -14.83 14.08
CA GLU A 192 -25.56 -14.90 14.03
C GLU A 192 -24.95 -15.91 15.02
N ALA A 193 -25.60 -17.07 15.14
CA ALA A 193 -25.03 -18.25 15.78
C ALA A 193 -24.46 -19.18 14.70
N GLU A 194 -23.57 -18.66 13.86
CA GLU A 194 -22.82 -19.47 12.90
C GLU A 194 -21.51 -19.98 13.53
N SER A 195 -21.05 -21.15 13.06
CA SER A 195 -19.94 -21.93 13.59
C SER A 195 -18.65 -21.14 13.85
N GLU A 196 -17.77 -21.65 14.72
CA GLU A 196 -16.45 -21.06 15.06
C GLU A 196 -15.64 -20.60 13.82
N ALA A 197 -15.82 -21.27 12.68
CA ALA A 197 -15.16 -20.97 11.40
C ALA A 197 -15.74 -19.75 10.63
N ASN A 198 -16.96 -19.32 10.95
CA ASN A 198 -17.66 -18.18 10.33
C ASN A 198 -17.85 -17.00 11.30
N ARG A 199 -17.16 -17.00 12.45
CA ARG A 199 -17.27 -15.88 13.39
C ARG A 199 -16.71 -14.63 12.71
N PRO A 200 -17.47 -13.53 12.62
CA PRO A 200 -16.96 -12.28 12.06
C PRO A 200 -15.75 -11.84 12.88
N ASP A 201 -14.71 -11.39 12.19
CA ASP A 201 -13.48 -10.92 12.83
C ASP A 201 -13.81 -9.83 13.87
N GLN A 202 -13.49 -10.08 15.13
CA GLN A 202 -13.84 -9.21 16.27
C GLN A 202 -12.71 -8.27 16.67
N ARG A 203 -11.59 -8.26 15.92
CA ARG A 203 -10.48 -7.34 16.18
C ARG A 203 -10.92 -5.89 16.04
N HIS A 204 -10.14 -4.99 16.64
CA HIS A 204 -10.40 -3.56 16.52
C HIS A 204 -10.38 -3.15 15.03
N PRO A 205 -11.26 -2.24 14.57
CA PRO A 205 -11.22 -1.77 13.18
C PRO A 205 -9.84 -1.25 12.75
N MET A 206 -9.11 -0.63 13.68
CA MET A 206 -7.73 -0.21 13.43
C MET A 206 -6.76 -1.38 13.22
N ASP A 207 -6.89 -2.47 13.99
CA ASP A 207 -6.00 -3.63 13.85
C ASP A 207 -6.22 -4.29 12.49
N LYS A 208 -7.50 -4.41 12.07
CA LYS A 208 -7.86 -4.86 10.73
C LYS A 208 -7.28 -3.95 9.64
N ALA A 209 -7.43 -2.63 9.81
CA ALA A 209 -6.89 -1.65 8.88
C ALA A 209 -5.36 -1.70 8.81
N ILE A 210 -4.65 -1.83 9.94
CA ILE A 210 -3.19 -1.93 9.97
C ILE A 210 -2.74 -3.19 9.21
N ASP A 211 -3.37 -4.33 9.47
CA ASP A 211 -3.01 -5.59 8.80
C ASP A 211 -3.29 -5.53 7.30
N HIS A 212 -4.48 -5.05 6.91
CA HIS A 212 -4.83 -4.89 5.50
C HIS A 212 -3.90 -3.91 4.78
N LEU A 213 -3.77 -2.68 5.30
CA LEU A 213 -3.01 -1.62 4.65
C LEU A 213 -1.51 -1.94 4.59
N SER A 214 -0.96 -2.60 5.61
CA SER A 214 0.45 -3.03 5.57
C SER A 214 0.68 -4.15 4.57
N SER A 215 -0.30 -5.02 4.34
CA SER A 215 -0.24 -6.08 3.33
C SER A 215 -0.35 -5.52 1.91
N VAL A 216 -1.34 -4.65 1.66
CA VAL A 216 -1.64 -4.17 0.29
C VAL A 216 -0.85 -2.92 -0.13
N PHE A 217 -0.37 -2.14 0.84
CA PHE A 217 0.41 -0.91 0.61
C PHE A 217 1.73 -0.91 1.40
N PRO A 218 2.57 -1.95 1.24
CA PRO A 218 3.84 -2.08 1.96
C PRO A 218 4.84 -1.02 1.48
N LEU A 219 5.84 -0.72 2.32
CA LEU A 219 6.89 0.25 1.99
C LEU A 219 7.59 -0.09 0.67
N ASN A 220 7.98 -1.36 0.52
CA ASN A 220 8.74 -1.87 -0.61
C ASN A 220 7.82 -2.64 -1.55
N THR A 221 7.84 -2.27 -2.83
CA THR A 221 7.04 -2.91 -3.88
C THR A 221 7.91 -3.19 -5.11
N PRO A 222 7.59 -4.23 -5.91
CA PRO A 222 8.25 -4.47 -7.19
C PRO A 222 8.12 -3.29 -8.15
N GLU A 223 6.94 -2.64 -8.18
CA GLU A 223 6.65 -1.48 -9.03
C GLU A 223 7.58 -0.32 -8.69
N TRP A 224 7.73 0.00 -7.40
CA TRP A 224 8.66 1.03 -6.96
C TRP A 224 10.10 0.67 -7.28
N SER A 225 10.50 -0.58 -7.01
CA SER A 225 11.88 -1.03 -7.26
C SER A 225 12.26 -0.91 -8.75
N ALA A 226 11.34 -1.29 -9.63
CA ALA A 226 11.52 -1.18 -11.08
C ALA A 226 11.54 0.29 -11.54
N TRP A 227 10.66 1.13 -10.98
CA TRP A 227 10.58 2.55 -11.31
C TRP A 227 11.80 3.33 -10.81
N SER A 228 12.17 3.15 -9.54
CA SER A 228 13.26 3.87 -8.88
C SER A 228 14.62 3.62 -9.53
N ALA A 229 14.85 2.38 -10.00
CA ALA A 229 16.07 2.00 -10.71
C ALA A 229 16.24 2.70 -12.07
N ASN A 230 15.15 3.20 -12.67
CA ASN A 230 15.14 3.84 -13.98
C ASN A 230 14.78 5.33 -13.94
N LYS A 231 14.75 5.94 -12.75
CA LYS A 231 14.51 7.38 -12.59
C LYS A 231 15.56 8.16 -13.40
N ARG A 232 15.08 9.00 -14.30
CA ARG A 232 15.90 9.92 -15.10
C ARG A 232 15.21 11.27 -15.15
N SER A 233 16.00 12.33 -15.24
CA SER A 233 15.47 13.66 -15.54
C SER A 233 14.70 13.59 -16.86
N PRO A 234 13.40 13.91 -16.87
CA PRO A 234 12.62 13.84 -18.09
C PRO A 234 13.04 14.97 -19.04
N GLN A 235 13.18 14.65 -20.33
CA GLN A 235 13.34 15.66 -21.38
C GLN A 235 11.96 16.12 -21.80
N LEU A 236 11.49 17.21 -21.19
CA LEU A 236 10.16 17.78 -21.43
C LEU A 236 10.17 18.95 -22.43
N GLU A 237 11.36 19.41 -22.82
CA GLU A 237 11.54 20.47 -23.82
C GLU A 237 11.05 20.02 -25.20
N GLY A 238 10.26 20.87 -25.86
CA GLY A 238 9.72 20.60 -27.18
C GLY A 238 8.31 21.19 -27.33
N SER A 239 7.66 20.86 -28.45
CA SER A 239 6.28 21.23 -28.72
C SER A 239 5.33 20.08 -28.41
N TRP A 240 4.20 20.37 -27.78
CA TRP A 240 3.24 19.37 -27.32
C TRP A 240 1.87 19.61 -27.95
N ALA A 241 1.34 18.60 -28.65
CA ALA A 241 -0.06 18.60 -29.04
C ALA A 241 -0.92 18.14 -27.85
N ILE A 242 -1.91 18.94 -27.48
CA ILE A 242 -2.78 18.69 -26.32
C ILE A 242 -4.24 18.63 -26.78
N SER A 243 -4.96 17.65 -26.24
CA SER A 243 -6.41 17.48 -26.41
C SER A 243 -7.08 17.39 -25.06
N GLY A 244 -8.21 18.07 -24.88
CA GLY A 244 -8.94 18.05 -23.62
C GLY A 244 -10.46 18.08 -23.79
N TYR A 245 -11.14 17.85 -22.67
CA TYR A 245 -12.58 18.05 -22.54
C TYR A 245 -12.87 18.72 -21.20
N GLU A 246 -13.64 19.80 -21.24
CA GLU A 246 -14.13 20.46 -20.04
C GLU A 246 -15.65 20.24 -19.91
N SER A 247 -16.06 19.66 -18.78
CA SER A 247 -17.47 19.43 -18.46
C SER A 247 -18.26 20.74 -18.54
N GLY A 248 -19.31 20.75 -19.37
CA GLY A 248 -20.13 21.93 -19.60
C GLY A 248 -19.63 22.89 -20.69
N LYS A 249 -18.40 22.74 -21.20
CA LYS A 249 -17.89 23.55 -22.34
C LYS A 249 -17.65 22.75 -23.62
N GLY A 250 -17.15 21.52 -23.52
CA GLY A 250 -16.88 20.66 -24.69
C GLY A 250 -15.40 20.35 -24.91
N ARG A 251 -15.06 19.92 -26.12
CA ARG A 251 -13.70 19.50 -26.51
C ARG A 251 -12.83 20.70 -26.91
N SER A 252 -11.54 20.64 -26.60
CA SER A 252 -10.52 21.59 -27.04
C SER A 252 -9.27 20.87 -27.55
N MET A 253 -8.55 21.50 -28.47
CA MET A 253 -7.26 21.04 -29.03
C MET A 253 -6.33 22.26 -29.10
N GLU A 254 -5.09 22.13 -28.65
CA GLU A 254 -4.09 23.20 -28.61
C GLU A 254 -2.67 22.65 -28.81
N GLN A 255 -1.73 23.50 -29.17
CA GLN A 255 -0.31 23.18 -29.27
C GLN A 255 0.49 24.12 -28.36
N LEU A 256 1.22 23.55 -27.38
CA LEU A 256 2.12 24.27 -26.48
C LEU A 256 3.57 24.22 -26.96
#